data_AF-A0A3C1G0Q9-F1
#
_entry.id   AF-A0A3C1G0Q9-F1
#
_cell.length_a   1.000
_cell.length_b   1.000
_cell.length_c   1.000
_cell.angle_alpha   90.00
_cell.angle_beta   90.00
_cell.angle_gamma   90.00
#
_symmetry.space_group_name_H-M   'P 1'
#
loop_
_entity.id
_entity.type
_entity.pdbx_description
1 polymer ?
#
loop_
_entity_poly.entity_id
_entity_poly.type
_entity_poly.pdbx_seq_one_letter_code
_entity_poly.pdbx_strand_id
1 'polypeptide(L)'
;MRGKLGAEEMAELSKGRLRQKREDLKEALVGEVREHHKFMIRVSLRHIRAMEKILLGIEQKIREKIERDYKEEDELLQTIPGVKENASTVIAEIGVDMDVFPDEMHLSSWAGMSPGNNESAGKKKPGSTTYGNKCLKAILIEFGWVASRMKGTYLRSKYHSLVGRRGKKRTSVALGHKILIMCYHILKYKRPYKELGEDYLDKRRKDRITRSYIKRLNHLGYEVILQEVA
;
A
#
# COMPACT_ATOMS: atom_id res chain seq x y z
N MET A 1 -36.06 19.50 2.40
CA MET A 1 -36.15 18.31 3.26
C MET A 1 -36.72 18.76 4.60
N ARG A 2 -38.00 18.46 4.88
CA ARG A 2 -38.46 18.42 6.27
C ARG A 2 -37.88 17.13 6.84
N GLY A 3 -36.76 17.22 7.56
CA GLY A 3 -36.28 16.09 8.34
C GLY A 3 -37.35 15.77 9.37
N LYS A 4 -37.91 14.57 9.31
CA LYS A 4 -38.94 14.12 10.27
C LYS A 4 -38.34 13.69 11.62
N LEU A 5 -37.01 13.68 11.72
CA LEU A 5 -36.29 13.13 12.85
C LEU A 5 -36.03 14.21 13.91
N GLY A 6 -36.32 13.90 15.16
CA GLY A 6 -35.96 14.72 16.31
C GLY A 6 -34.45 14.77 16.54
N ALA A 7 -33.97 15.71 17.38
CA ALA A 7 -32.55 15.84 17.69
C ALA A 7 -31.95 14.53 18.25
N GLU A 8 -32.72 13.81 19.07
CA GLU A 8 -32.33 12.52 19.63
C GLU A 8 -32.19 11.42 18.58
N GLU A 9 -33.15 11.35 17.64
CA GLU A 9 -33.17 10.36 16.56
C GLU A 9 -32.04 10.61 15.55
N MET A 10 -31.71 11.88 15.27
CA MET A 10 -30.55 12.21 14.44
C MET A 10 -29.23 11.90 15.14
N ALA A 11 -29.14 12.12 16.45
CA ALA A 11 -27.94 11.78 17.22
C ALA A 11 -27.69 10.27 17.28
N GLU A 12 -28.73 9.43 17.23
CA GLU A 12 -28.61 7.96 17.11
C GLU A 12 -27.98 7.50 15.80
N LEU A 13 -28.05 8.31 14.73
CA LEU A 13 -27.42 7.98 13.45
C LEU A 13 -25.90 8.18 13.45
N SER A 14 -25.32 8.65 14.56
CA SER A 14 -23.88 8.87 14.71
C SER A 14 -23.08 7.56 14.63
N LYS A 15 -21.99 7.57 13.85
CA LYS A 15 -21.13 6.41 13.62
C LYS A 15 -19.71 6.63 14.12
N GLY A 16 -19.06 5.54 14.55
CA GLY A 16 -17.65 5.54 14.96
C GLY A 16 -17.38 6.51 16.12
N ARG A 17 -16.38 7.38 15.97
CA ARG A 17 -15.99 8.36 17.01
C ARG A 17 -17.07 9.41 17.31
N LEU A 18 -18.00 9.66 16.37
CA LEU A 18 -19.11 10.58 16.61
C LEU A 18 -20.12 10.03 17.62
N ARG A 19 -20.16 8.71 17.82
CA ARG A 19 -21.05 8.08 18.80
C ARG A 19 -20.73 8.48 20.25
N GLN A 20 -19.46 8.81 20.52
CA GLN A 20 -19.02 9.31 21.82
C GLN A 20 -19.45 10.76 22.07
N LYS A 21 -19.77 11.52 21.01
CA LYS A 21 -20.18 12.93 21.05
C LYS A 21 -21.69 13.11 20.92
N ARG A 22 -22.45 12.09 21.30
CA ARG A 22 -23.88 12.04 21.01
C ARG A 22 -24.65 13.15 21.73
N GLU A 23 -24.30 13.45 22.97
CA GLU A 23 -24.93 14.55 23.72
C GLU A 23 -24.56 15.91 23.10
N ASP A 24 -23.29 16.14 22.75
CA ASP A 24 -22.87 17.35 22.01
C ASP A 24 -23.62 17.50 20.67
N LEU A 25 -23.89 16.39 19.97
CA LEU A 25 -24.65 16.39 18.72
C LEU A 25 -26.13 16.73 18.95
N LYS A 26 -26.74 16.26 20.04
CA LYS A 26 -28.10 16.65 20.41
C LYS A 26 -28.14 18.16 20.69
N GLU A 27 -27.21 18.67 21.49
CA GLU A 27 -27.12 20.09 21.83
C GLU A 27 -26.89 20.97 20.60
N ALA A 28 -26.00 20.56 19.69
CA ALA A 28 -25.75 21.26 18.43
C ALA A 28 -26.99 21.31 17.51
N LEU A 29 -27.93 20.38 17.66
CA LEU A 29 -29.20 20.34 16.92
C LEU A 29 -30.30 21.20 17.58
N VAL A 30 -30.07 21.69 18.81
CA VAL A 30 -30.96 22.61 19.54
C VAL A 30 -30.70 24.08 19.15
N GLY A 31 -29.67 24.38 18.35
CA GLY A 31 -29.41 25.72 17.83
C GLY A 31 -30.39 26.18 16.74
N GLU A 32 -30.52 27.51 16.56
CA GLU A 32 -31.35 28.08 15.49
C GLU A 32 -30.73 27.88 14.10
N VAL A 33 -31.05 26.75 13.44
CA VAL A 33 -30.74 26.58 12.02
C VAL A 33 -31.68 27.47 11.20
N ARG A 34 -31.25 28.71 10.96
CA ARG A 34 -31.94 29.69 10.11
C ARG A 34 -32.11 29.17 8.67
N GLU A 35 -33.09 29.70 7.93
CA GLU A 35 -33.34 29.28 6.54
C GLU A 35 -32.11 29.45 5.63
N HIS A 36 -31.28 30.48 5.86
CA HIS A 36 -30.01 30.64 5.16
C HIS A 36 -29.05 29.45 5.41
N HIS A 37 -28.91 28.98 6.65
CA HIS A 37 -28.08 27.81 6.96
C HIS A 37 -28.63 26.54 6.30
N LYS A 38 -29.95 26.34 6.35
CA LYS A 38 -30.59 25.20 5.65
C LYS A 38 -30.37 25.28 4.14
N PHE A 39 -30.40 26.47 3.56
CA PHE A 39 -30.10 26.67 2.14
C PHE A 39 -28.65 26.28 1.84
N MET A 40 -27.68 26.79 2.59
CA MET A 40 -26.26 26.46 2.40
C MET A 40 -26.00 24.95 2.52
N ILE A 41 -26.54 24.30 3.55
CA ILE A 41 -26.42 22.83 3.73
C ILE A 41 -27.03 22.08 2.54
N ARG A 42 -28.21 22.50 2.04
CA ARG A 42 -28.85 21.89 0.87
C ARG A 42 -27.97 22.02 -0.37
N VAL A 43 -27.35 23.18 -0.59
CA VAL A 43 -26.44 23.41 -1.72
C VAL A 43 -25.21 22.51 -1.61
N SER A 44 -24.55 22.46 -0.45
CA SER A 44 -23.38 21.59 -0.22
C SER A 44 -23.72 20.11 -0.41
N LEU A 45 -24.85 19.63 0.12
CA LEU A 45 -25.30 18.26 -0.08
C LEU A 45 -25.60 17.94 -1.55
N ARG A 46 -26.14 18.92 -2.30
CA ARG A 46 -26.36 18.75 -3.74
C ARG A 46 -25.03 18.60 -4.48
N HIS A 47 -24.01 19.39 -4.13
CA HIS A 47 -22.68 19.28 -4.71
C HIS A 47 -22.02 17.94 -4.39
N ILE A 48 -22.06 17.51 -3.12
CA ILE A 48 -21.51 16.21 -2.71
C ILE A 48 -22.15 15.07 -3.52
N ARG A 49 -23.49 15.03 -3.58
CA ARG A 49 -24.21 14.00 -4.35
C ARG A 49 -23.92 14.04 -5.84
N ALA A 50 -23.75 15.24 -6.41
CA ALA A 50 -23.38 15.39 -7.81
C ALA A 50 -21.97 14.84 -8.07
N MET A 51 -21.01 15.15 -7.19
CA MET A 51 -19.64 14.62 -7.27
C MET A 51 -19.61 13.11 -7.08
N GLU A 52 -20.36 12.56 -6.13
CA GLU A 52 -20.51 11.10 -5.93
C GLU A 52 -21.05 10.42 -7.21
N LYS A 53 -22.07 11.01 -7.84
CA LYS A 53 -22.62 10.47 -9.09
C LYS A 53 -21.60 10.48 -10.23
N ILE A 54 -20.83 11.56 -10.36
CA ILE A 54 -19.77 11.66 -11.38
C ILE A 54 -18.67 10.64 -11.11
N LEU A 55 -18.22 10.53 -9.85
CA LEU A 55 -17.20 9.57 -9.43
C LEU A 55 -17.62 8.14 -9.79
N LEU A 56 -18.83 7.72 -9.42
CA LEU A 56 -19.36 6.39 -9.74
C LEU A 56 -19.40 6.13 -11.25
N GLY A 57 -19.78 7.14 -12.03
CA GLY A 57 -19.76 7.04 -13.49
C GLY A 57 -18.36 6.83 -14.06
N ILE A 58 -17.36 7.54 -13.53
CA ILE A 58 -15.95 7.39 -13.92
C ILE A 58 -15.42 6.02 -13.50
N GLU A 59 -15.67 5.58 -12.28
CA GLU A 59 -15.26 4.26 -11.79
C GLU A 59 -15.84 3.14 -12.64
N GLN A 60 -17.11 3.25 -13.05
CA GLN A 60 -17.72 2.30 -13.95
C GLN A 60 -16.99 2.28 -15.30
N LYS A 61 -16.67 3.43 -15.88
CA LYS A 61 -15.93 3.51 -17.15
C LYS A 61 -14.52 2.93 -17.05
N ILE A 62 -13.85 3.11 -15.92
CA ILE A 62 -12.55 2.50 -15.63
C ILE A 62 -12.69 0.97 -15.61
N ARG A 63 -13.67 0.43 -14.86
CA ARG A 63 -13.93 -1.02 -14.80
C ARG A 63 -14.25 -1.61 -16.17
N GLU A 64 -15.13 -0.97 -16.94
CA GLU A 64 -15.46 -1.38 -18.31
C GLU A 64 -14.22 -1.42 -19.21
N LYS A 65 -13.32 -0.44 -19.09
CA LYS A 65 -12.07 -0.40 -19.86
C LYS A 65 -11.09 -1.48 -19.46
N ILE A 66 -10.94 -1.74 -18.15
CA ILE A 66 -10.08 -2.83 -17.66
C ILE A 66 -10.61 -4.18 -18.16
N GLU A 67 -11.91 -4.44 -17.99
CA GLU A 67 -12.52 -5.71 -18.41
C GLU A 67 -12.36 -5.97 -19.91
N ARG A 68 -12.43 -4.91 -20.73
CA ARG A 68 -12.31 -5.02 -22.18
C ARG A 68 -10.87 -5.15 -22.68
N ASP A 69 -9.96 -4.33 -22.14
CA ASP A 69 -8.64 -4.10 -22.74
C ASP A 69 -7.48 -4.71 -21.92
N TYR A 70 -7.65 -4.92 -20.61
CA TYR A 70 -6.55 -5.22 -19.67
C TYR A 70 -6.89 -6.26 -18.59
N LYS A 71 -7.89 -7.11 -18.85
CA LYS A 71 -8.42 -8.05 -17.85
C LYS A 71 -7.36 -9.00 -17.32
N GLU A 72 -6.60 -9.62 -18.23
CA GLU A 72 -5.57 -10.60 -17.87
C GLU A 72 -4.48 -9.95 -17.01
N GLU A 73 -3.98 -8.78 -17.41
CA GLU A 73 -2.94 -8.07 -16.67
C GLU A 73 -3.41 -7.63 -15.29
N ASP A 74 -4.64 -7.13 -15.19
CA ASP A 74 -5.21 -6.72 -13.92
C ASP A 74 -5.35 -7.92 -12.97
N GLU A 75 -5.94 -9.03 -13.41
CA GLU A 75 -6.06 -10.26 -12.63
C GLU A 75 -4.69 -10.82 -12.19
N LEU A 76 -3.70 -10.81 -13.09
CA LEU A 76 -2.35 -11.24 -12.78
C LEU A 76 -1.68 -10.35 -11.72
N LEU A 77 -1.82 -9.03 -11.82
CA LEU A 77 -1.27 -8.09 -10.83
C LEU A 77 -1.97 -8.23 -9.46
N GLN A 78 -3.27 -8.53 -9.45
CA GLN A 78 -4.04 -8.78 -8.23
C GLN A 78 -3.51 -9.97 -7.42
N THR A 79 -2.79 -10.91 -8.04
CA THR A 79 -2.17 -12.05 -7.33
C THR A 79 -1.05 -11.64 -6.38
N ILE A 80 -0.48 -10.43 -6.53
CA ILE A 80 0.54 -9.91 -5.61
C ILE A 80 -0.12 -9.51 -4.29
N PRO A 81 0.37 -10.01 -3.12
CA PRO A 81 -0.16 -9.61 -1.83
C PRO A 81 -0.09 -8.09 -1.63
N GLY A 82 -1.25 -7.46 -1.42
CA GLY A 82 -1.38 -6.04 -1.13
C GLY A 82 -1.78 -5.15 -2.32
N VAL A 83 -1.81 -5.68 -3.55
CA VAL A 83 -2.22 -4.92 -4.75
C VAL A 83 -3.74 -4.90 -4.90
N LYS A 84 -4.39 -6.09 -5.02
CA LYS A 84 -5.85 -6.23 -5.18
C LYS A 84 -6.43 -5.26 -6.24
N GLU A 85 -7.66 -4.79 -6.06
CA GLU A 85 -8.44 -3.93 -6.99
C GLU A 85 -7.71 -2.67 -7.50
N ASN A 86 -6.65 -2.24 -6.82
CA ASN A 86 -5.86 -1.08 -7.21
C ASN A 86 -4.79 -1.40 -8.29
N ALA A 87 -4.73 -2.63 -8.79
CA ALA A 87 -3.86 -3.04 -9.92
C ALA A 87 -4.04 -2.13 -11.14
N SER A 88 -5.28 -1.76 -11.44
CA SER A 88 -5.68 -0.75 -12.43
C SER A 88 -4.88 0.56 -12.39
N THR A 89 -4.53 1.06 -11.19
CA THR A 89 -3.70 2.27 -11.03
C THR A 89 -2.29 2.03 -11.56
N VAL A 90 -1.72 0.84 -11.35
CA VAL A 90 -0.40 0.49 -11.89
C VAL A 90 -0.47 0.49 -13.41
N ILE A 91 -1.46 -0.20 -13.99
CA ILE A 91 -1.66 -0.27 -15.44
C ILE A 91 -1.83 1.13 -16.05
N ALA A 92 -2.58 2.01 -15.40
CA ALA A 92 -2.77 3.38 -15.88
C ALA A 92 -1.48 4.21 -15.90
N GLU A 93 -0.54 3.94 -14.98
CA GLU A 93 0.69 4.73 -14.84
C GLU A 93 1.86 4.16 -15.65
N ILE A 94 1.99 2.83 -15.77
CA ILE A 94 3.12 2.18 -16.46
C ILE A 94 2.76 1.50 -17.78
N GLY A 95 1.46 1.33 -18.07
CA GLY A 95 0.99 0.52 -19.19
C GLY A 95 1.14 -0.99 -18.94
N VAL A 96 0.97 -1.77 -20.01
CA VAL A 96 1.13 -3.25 -19.99
C VAL A 96 2.32 -3.73 -20.81
N ASP A 97 2.85 -2.89 -21.69
CA ASP A 97 4.03 -3.18 -22.49
C ASP A 97 5.29 -2.85 -21.69
N MET A 98 6.04 -3.89 -21.33
CA MET A 98 7.27 -3.75 -20.56
C MET A 98 8.52 -3.58 -21.43
N ASP A 99 8.42 -3.70 -22.76
CA ASP A 99 9.56 -3.52 -23.67
C ASP A 99 9.96 -2.05 -23.83
N VAL A 100 9.08 -1.12 -23.42
CA VAL A 100 9.41 0.32 -23.30
C VAL A 100 10.49 0.59 -22.24
N PHE A 101 10.72 -0.36 -21.33
CA PHE A 101 11.78 -0.31 -20.34
C PHE A 101 12.85 -1.38 -20.63
N PRO A 102 14.16 -1.03 -20.66
CA PRO A 102 15.22 -2.02 -20.88
C PRO A 102 15.24 -3.14 -19.83
N ASP A 103 15.04 -2.79 -18.56
CA ASP A 103 14.98 -3.71 -17.43
C ASP A 103 14.09 -3.17 -16.29
N GLU A 104 13.87 -3.99 -15.26
CA GLU A 104 13.10 -3.61 -14.07
C GLU A 104 13.71 -2.45 -13.28
N MET A 105 15.03 -2.25 -13.39
CA MET A 105 15.75 -1.18 -12.69
C MET A 105 15.46 0.16 -13.33
N HIS A 106 15.34 0.22 -14.66
CA HIS A 106 14.93 1.42 -15.39
C HIS A 106 13.51 1.83 -15.03
N LEU A 107 12.56 0.87 -14.97
CA LEU A 107 11.20 1.14 -14.48
C LEU A 107 11.24 1.69 -13.04
N SER A 108 12.02 1.07 -12.16
CA SER A 108 12.09 1.50 -10.76
C SER A 108 12.72 2.90 -10.59
N SER A 109 13.68 3.24 -11.45
CA SER A 109 14.29 4.57 -11.50
C SER A 109 13.28 5.61 -11.98
N TRP A 110 12.59 5.33 -13.09
CA TRP A 110 11.55 6.17 -13.67
C TRP A 110 10.39 6.42 -12.69
N ALA A 111 9.96 5.39 -11.97
CA ALA A 111 8.91 5.47 -10.96
C ALA A 111 9.32 6.24 -9.69
N GLY A 112 10.59 6.63 -9.54
CA GLY A 112 11.05 7.29 -8.32
C GLY A 112 11.20 6.34 -7.12
N MET A 113 11.33 5.03 -7.37
CA MET A 113 11.42 3.95 -6.37
C MET A 113 12.85 3.46 -6.16
N SER A 114 13.82 4.04 -6.86
CA SER A 114 15.24 3.76 -6.70
C SER A 114 15.91 4.69 -5.67
N PRO A 115 16.96 4.23 -4.96
CA PRO A 115 17.80 5.11 -4.16
C PRO A 115 18.43 6.19 -5.05
N GLY A 116 18.41 7.45 -4.60
CA GLY A 116 19.10 8.53 -5.29
C GLY A 116 20.62 8.40 -5.16
N ASN A 117 21.33 8.74 -6.24
CA ASN A 117 22.79 8.85 -6.23
C ASN A 117 23.20 10.28 -5.83
N ASN A 118 23.60 10.48 -4.58
CA ASN A 118 24.04 11.78 -4.06
C ASN A 118 25.53 11.70 -3.71
N GLU A 119 26.39 11.90 -4.71
CA GLU A 119 27.84 11.83 -4.57
C GLU A 119 28.48 13.09 -5.14
N SER A 120 29.47 13.63 -4.43
CA SER A 120 30.23 14.80 -4.86
C SER A 120 31.68 14.60 -4.42
N ALA A 121 32.61 14.77 -5.36
CA ALA A 121 34.04 14.56 -5.13
C ALA A 121 34.38 13.21 -4.44
N GLY A 122 33.73 12.12 -4.85
CA GLY A 122 33.94 10.78 -4.28
C GLY A 122 33.33 10.54 -2.89
N LYS A 123 32.62 11.53 -2.33
CA LYS A 123 31.96 11.41 -1.02
C LYS A 123 30.47 11.18 -1.20
N LYS A 124 29.97 10.05 -0.68
CA LYS A 124 28.55 9.71 -0.62
C LYS A 124 27.85 10.50 0.48
N LYS A 125 26.85 11.29 0.09
CA LYS A 125 25.97 12.04 0.98
C LYS A 125 24.68 11.26 1.24
N PRO A 126 23.94 11.56 2.32
CA PRO A 126 22.60 11.03 2.51
C PRO A 126 21.72 11.34 1.29
N GLY A 127 21.12 10.30 0.71
CA GLY A 127 20.23 10.41 -0.44
C GLY A 127 18.79 10.03 -0.09
N SER A 128 17.84 10.77 -0.63
CA SER A 128 16.45 10.33 -0.75
C SER A 128 16.29 9.41 -1.96
N THR A 129 15.11 8.79 -2.09
CA THR A 129 14.71 8.17 -3.36
C THR A 129 14.71 9.17 -4.51
N THR A 130 14.88 8.71 -5.74
CA THR A 130 14.77 9.54 -6.95
C THR A 130 13.39 10.21 -7.08
N TYR A 131 13.37 11.32 -7.83
CA TYR A 131 12.12 11.89 -8.34
C TYR A 131 11.55 10.97 -9.42
N GLY A 132 10.23 10.95 -9.54
CA GLY A 132 9.52 10.10 -10.50
C GLY A 132 8.02 10.28 -10.38
N ASN A 133 7.27 9.31 -10.89
CA ASN A 133 5.81 9.34 -10.88
C ASN A 133 5.23 9.35 -9.45
N LYS A 134 4.57 10.45 -9.08
CA LYS A 134 4.05 10.67 -7.71
C LYS A 134 2.89 9.73 -7.37
N CYS A 135 1.97 9.50 -8.30
CA CYS A 135 0.80 8.65 -8.12
C CYS A 135 1.23 7.19 -7.94
N LEU A 136 2.07 6.69 -8.86
CA LEU A 136 2.61 5.33 -8.81
C LEU A 136 3.41 5.10 -7.51
N LYS A 137 4.25 6.06 -7.12
CA LYS A 137 5.02 5.97 -5.88
C LYS A 137 4.14 5.90 -4.64
N ALA A 138 3.08 6.71 -4.58
CA ALA A 138 2.15 6.70 -3.46
C ALA A 138 1.46 5.34 -3.33
N ILE A 139 0.89 4.82 -4.43
CA ILE A 139 0.16 3.56 -4.41
C ILE A 139 1.09 2.36 -4.10
N LEU A 140 2.32 2.35 -4.60
CA LEU A 140 3.30 1.30 -4.28
C LEU A 140 3.70 1.29 -2.79
N ILE A 141 3.79 2.46 -2.16
CA ILE A 141 4.06 2.56 -0.72
C ILE A 141 2.86 2.01 0.08
N GLU A 142 1.64 2.29 -0.36
CA GLU A 142 0.42 1.73 0.23
C GLU A 142 0.37 0.20 0.07
N PHE A 143 0.66 -0.34 -1.12
CA PHE A 143 0.76 -1.78 -1.34
C PHE A 143 1.78 -2.41 -0.41
N GLY A 144 2.97 -1.82 -0.30
CA GLY A 144 4.01 -2.30 0.63
C GLY A 144 3.55 -2.28 2.09
N TRP A 145 2.77 -1.27 2.48
CA TRP A 145 2.20 -1.16 3.81
C TRP A 145 1.10 -2.20 4.07
N VAL A 146 0.20 -2.43 3.13
CA VAL A 146 -0.83 -3.48 3.22
C VAL A 146 -0.17 -4.85 3.26
N ALA A 147 0.76 -5.14 2.35
CA ALA A 147 1.50 -6.39 2.28
C ALA A 147 2.25 -6.71 3.58
N SER A 148 2.78 -5.68 4.27
CA SER A 148 3.45 -5.85 5.56
C SER A 148 2.57 -6.42 6.67
N ARG A 149 1.24 -6.34 6.53
CA ARG A 149 0.26 -6.84 7.49
C ARG A 149 -0.32 -8.20 7.11
N MET A 150 -0.05 -8.69 5.90
CA MET A 150 -0.60 -9.95 5.40
C MET A 150 0.22 -11.13 5.93
N LYS A 151 -0.40 -11.95 6.79
CA LYS A 151 0.25 -13.12 7.43
C LYS A 151 0.58 -14.21 6.41
N GLY A 152 1.63 -14.99 6.67
CA GLY A 152 2.02 -16.13 5.81
C GLY A 152 2.68 -15.75 4.49
N THR A 153 2.97 -14.46 4.26
CA THR A 153 3.53 -13.98 2.98
C THR A 153 5.04 -13.67 3.08
N TYR A 154 5.74 -13.85 1.96
CA TYR A 154 7.14 -13.45 1.82
C TYR A 154 7.32 -11.94 2.02
N LEU A 155 6.39 -11.12 1.53
CA LEU A 155 6.49 -9.66 1.66
C LEU A 155 6.44 -9.21 3.13
N ARG A 156 5.65 -9.88 3.98
CA ARG A 156 5.66 -9.65 5.43
C ARG A 156 6.98 -10.05 6.07
N SER A 157 7.50 -11.25 5.78
CA SER A 157 8.83 -11.67 6.26
C SER A 157 9.92 -10.67 5.84
N LYS A 158 9.83 -10.19 4.60
CA LYS A 158 10.74 -9.17 4.07
C LYS A 158 10.63 -7.85 4.82
N TYR A 159 9.42 -7.37 5.14
CA TYR A 159 9.19 -6.19 5.96
C TYR A 159 9.92 -6.30 7.30
N HIS A 160 9.67 -7.38 8.04
CA HIS A 160 10.25 -7.59 9.37
C HIS A 160 11.77 -7.68 9.33
N SER A 161 12.35 -8.26 8.27
CA SER A 161 13.81 -8.33 8.09
C SER A 161 14.50 -6.97 7.90
N LEU A 162 13.74 -5.94 7.51
CA LEU A 162 14.23 -4.60 7.18
C LEU A 162 13.87 -3.54 8.24
N VAL A 163 12.68 -3.65 8.84
CA VAL A 163 12.11 -2.60 9.69
C VAL A 163 12.98 -2.25 10.89
N GLY A 164 13.64 -3.24 11.51
CA GLY A 164 14.50 -3.01 12.68
C GLY A 164 15.73 -2.14 12.39
N ARG A 165 16.25 -2.16 11.16
CA ARG A 165 17.44 -1.37 10.76
C ARG A 165 17.08 -0.09 10.01
N ARG A 166 15.97 -0.06 9.28
CA ARG A 166 15.61 1.06 8.37
C ARG A 166 14.48 1.94 8.88
N GLY A 167 13.67 1.46 9.83
CA GLY A 167 12.45 2.12 10.27
C GLY A 167 11.26 1.89 9.34
N LYS A 168 10.06 2.17 9.84
CA LYS A 168 8.77 1.83 9.19
C LYS A 168 8.65 2.44 7.78
N LYS A 169 8.78 3.78 7.66
CA LYS A 169 8.58 4.51 6.40
C LYS A 169 9.51 4.04 5.27
N ARG A 170 10.82 3.93 5.54
CA ARG A 170 11.82 3.47 4.56
C ARG A 170 11.61 2.01 4.16
N THR A 171 11.04 1.20 5.05
CA THR A 171 10.74 -0.21 4.76
C THR A 171 9.53 -0.35 3.85
N SER A 172 8.47 0.45 4.04
CA SER A 172 7.33 0.50 3.11
C SER A 172 7.77 0.89 1.70
N VAL A 173 8.66 1.89 1.57
CA VAL A 173 9.25 2.25 0.26
C VAL A 173 10.01 1.08 -0.35
N ALA A 174 10.83 0.38 0.44
CA ALA A 174 11.59 -0.78 -0.04
C ALA A 174 10.69 -1.95 -0.47
N LEU A 175 9.53 -2.12 0.16
CA LEU A 175 8.52 -3.10 -0.27
C LEU A 175 7.83 -2.65 -1.55
N GLY A 176 7.42 -1.39 -1.65
CA GLY A 176 6.85 -0.84 -2.88
C GLY A 176 7.78 -1.03 -4.07
N HIS A 177 9.09 -0.83 -3.88
CA HIS A 177 10.09 -1.09 -4.92
C HIS A 177 10.12 -2.58 -5.33
N LYS A 178 9.98 -3.50 -4.37
CA LYS A 178 9.89 -4.93 -4.67
C LYS A 178 8.59 -5.30 -5.39
N ILE A 179 7.48 -4.71 -4.99
CA ILE A 179 6.19 -4.91 -5.65
C ILE A 179 6.25 -4.41 -7.09
N LEU A 180 6.89 -3.25 -7.34
CA LEU A 180 7.09 -2.75 -8.70
C LEU A 180 7.90 -3.71 -9.58
N ILE A 181 8.98 -4.29 -9.04
CA ILE A 181 9.76 -5.33 -9.75
C ILE A 181 8.89 -6.56 -10.03
N MET A 182 8.04 -6.96 -9.09
CA MET A 182 7.09 -8.06 -9.31
C MET A 182 6.11 -7.71 -10.43
N CYS A 183 5.54 -6.50 -10.44
CA CYS A 183 4.66 -6.03 -11.52
C CYS A 183 5.35 -6.11 -12.88
N TYR A 184 6.60 -5.65 -13.00
CA TYR A 184 7.37 -5.72 -14.24
C TYR A 184 7.48 -7.15 -14.78
N HIS A 185 7.91 -8.10 -13.94
CA HIS A 185 8.05 -9.49 -14.39
C HIS A 185 6.71 -10.17 -14.67
N ILE A 186 5.66 -9.85 -13.91
CA ILE A 186 4.32 -10.38 -14.14
C ILE A 186 3.77 -9.90 -15.48
N LEU A 187 3.89 -8.60 -15.78
CA LEU A 187 3.43 -8.03 -17.04
C LEU A 187 4.27 -8.54 -18.23
N LYS A 188 5.59 -8.65 -18.06
CA LYS A 188 6.50 -9.13 -19.11
C LYS A 188 6.31 -10.61 -19.46
N TYR A 189 6.09 -11.46 -18.45
CA TYR A 189 6.02 -12.91 -18.66
C TYR A 189 4.62 -13.49 -18.62
N LYS A 190 3.59 -12.67 -18.32
CA LYS A 190 2.19 -13.08 -18.18
C LYS A 190 2.02 -14.29 -17.25
N ARG A 191 2.66 -14.23 -16.08
CA ARG A 191 2.63 -15.31 -15.08
C ARG A 191 2.16 -14.78 -13.73
N PRO A 192 1.32 -15.51 -12.99
CA PRO A 192 0.85 -15.06 -11.69
C PRO A 192 1.98 -15.04 -10.66
N TYR A 193 1.83 -14.19 -9.64
CA TYR A 193 2.72 -14.18 -8.49
C TYR A 193 2.71 -15.54 -7.79
N LYS A 194 3.90 -16.12 -7.59
CA LYS A 194 4.08 -17.32 -6.78
C LYS A 194 4.55 -16.93 -5.38
N GLU A 195 3.71 -17.19 -4.38
CA GLU A 195 4.06 -16.97 -2.98
C GLU A 195 5.20 -17.91 -2.55
N LEU A 196 6.21 -17.35 -1.88
CA LEU A 196 7.38 -18.07 -1.40
C LEU A 196 7.22 -18.48 0.07
N GLY A 197 6.31 -17.83 0.80
CA GLY A 197 6.03 -18.09 2.20
C GLY A 197 6.91 -17.31 3.17
N GLU A 198 6.52 -17.34 4.45
CA GLU A 198 7.16 -16.57 5.53
C GLU A 198 8.59 -17.06 5.83
N ASP A 199 8.81 -18.38 5.76
CA ASP A 199 10.08 -19.04 6.09
C ASP A 199 11.14 -18.95 4.98
N TYR A 200 10.78 -18.45 3.79
CA TYR A 200 11.68 -18.46 2.62
C TYR A 200 13.01 -17.74 2.91
N LEU A 201 12.95 -16.60 3.60
CA LEU A 201 14.15 -15.84 3.95
C LEU A 201 15.02 -16.56 4.99
N ASP A 202 14.40 -17.30 5.91
CA ASP A 202 15.10 -18.01 6.97
C ASP A 202 15.75 -19.27 6.42
N LYS A 203 15.05 -20.04 5.57
CA LYS A 203 15.62 -21.18 4.83
C LYS A 203 16.86 -20.77 4.02
N ARG A 204 16.78 -19.64 3.30
CA ARG A 204 17.90 -19.12 2.50
C ARG A 204 19.06 -18.59 3.34
N ARG A 205 18.80 -18.21 4.59
CA ARG A 205 19.81 -17.68 5.51
C ARG A 205 20.20 -18.67 6.60
N LYS A 206 19.75 -19.93 6.52
CA LYS A 206 19.94 -20.98 7.55
C LYS A 206 21.36 -20.95 8.09
N ASP A 207 22.35 -21.13 7.22
CA ASP A 207 23.76 -21.19 7.64
C ASP A 207 24.26 -19.91 8.32
N ARG A 208 23.86 -18.75 7.80
CA ARG A 208 24.26 -17.45 8.35
C ARG A 208 23.63 -17.23 9.73
N ILE A 209 22.36 -17.61 9.87
CA ILE A 209 21.61 -17.52 11.12
C ILE A 209 22.22 -18.48 12.15
N THR A 210 22.45 -19.73 11.76
CA THR A 210 23.10 -20.76 12.59
C THR A 210 24.46 -20.29 13.09
N ARG A 211 25.34 -19.80 12.20
CA ARG A 211 26.66 -19.25 12.60
C ARG A 211 26.53 -18.07 13.56
N SER A 212 25.57 -17.19 13.34
CA SER A 212 25.32 -16.05 14.24
C SER A 212 24.86 -16.51 15.63
N TYR A 213 24.04 -17.56 15.72
CA TYR A 213 23.58 -18.10 17.00
C TYR A 213 24.68 -18.84 17.75
N ILE A 214 25.47 -19.69 17.07
CA ILE A 214 26.64 -20.34 17.69
C ILE A 214 27.57 -19.28 18.28
N LYS A 215 27.92 -18.25 17.49
CA LYS A 215 28.80 -17.17 17.99
C LYS A 215 28.24 -16.48 19.22
N ARG A 216 26.92 -16.26 19.27
CA ARG A 216 26.25 -15.60 20.40
C ARG A 216 26.20 -16.49 21.64
N LEU A 217 25.94 -17.78 21.48
CA LEU A 217 25.92 -18.76 22.58
C LEU A 217 27.32 -19.01 23.14
N ASN A 218 28.33 -19.13 22.28
CA ASN A 218 29.73 -19.22 22.70
C ASN A 218 30.16 -17.98 23.51
N HIS A 219 29.74 -16.78 23.11
CA HIS A 219 30.01 -15.56 23.87
C HIS A 219 29.33 -15.52 25.25
N LEU A 220 28.21 -16.24 25.41
CA LEU A 220 27.52 -16.41 26.68
C LEU A 220 28.11 -17.55 27.54
N GLY A 221 29.18 -18.21 27.07
CA GLY A 221 29.87 -19.28 27.81
C GLY A 221 29.34 -20.69 27.56
N TYR A 222 28.48 -20.88 26.55
CA TYR A 222 27.96 -22.20 26.19
C TYR A 222 28.78 -22.82 25.05
N GLU A 223 29.12 -24.09 25.17
CA GLU A 223 29.62 -24.89 24.05
C GLU A 223 28.44 -25.46 23.26
N VAL A 224 28.36 -25.14 21.97
CA VAL A 224 27.21 -25.53 21.13
C VAL A 224 27.58 -26.68 20.21
N ILE A 225 26.95 -27.83 20.43
CA ILE A 225 26.98 -28.99 19.53
C ILE A 225 25.67 -29.00 18.75
N LEU A 226 25.75 -28.92 17.42
CA LEU A 226 24.57 -29.00 16.55
C LEU A 226 24.32 -30.46 16.18
N GLN A 227 23.11 -30.95 16.46
CA GLN A 227 22.64 -32.25 16.01
C GLN A 227 21.43 -32.02 15.09
N GLU A 228 21.43 -32.60 13.90
CA GLU A 228 20.25 -32.55 13.03
C GLU A 228 19.15 -33.43 13.63
N VAL A 229 17.96 -32.84 13.75
CA VAL A 229 16.77 -33.59 14.15
C VAL A 229 16.26 -34.30 12.90
N ALA A 230 16.21 -35.63 12.96
CA ALA A 230 15.72 -36.52 11.89
C ALA A 230 14.21 -36.34 11.64
#